data_AF-A0A921IKU9-F1
#
_entry.id   AF-A0A921IKU9-F1
#
_cell.length_a   1.000
_cell.length_b   1.000
_cell.length_c   1.000
_cell.angle_alpha   90.00
_cell.angle_beta   90.00
_cell.angle_gamma   90.00
#
_symmetry.space_group_name_H-M   'P 1'
#
loop_
_entity.id
_entity.type
_entity.pdbx_description
1 polymer ?
#
loop_
_entity_poly.entity_id
_entity_poly.type
_entity_poly.pdbx_seq_one_letter_code
_entity_poly.pdbx_strand_id
1 'polypeptide(L)'
;MSERIFKMYSPLTGELYQAGEYEYEDSVDEYNGEELLPYAKDIEKAVKAYTDNGTEDLMKYFYESEYIKKHVLRLVPSVEVWNGRLYGCTTVRTDEDLSEPGWDKLMDYLSGQYSDGWGEGFEQREIETEDGLLYVHFWQDHDFNFTVEEVTPSKKYEITDIEHPKDPSLHRIRALRRVSETVGPGTLGGYVQSEENLSQENDGAWIYGEAICCESAIVTKGGFLTDHARVSGSALISGEAEIGGYARVRDRAIVTGGTVQENALVCGEAVVRKNVATEAVPLVEEHATVMGTVAGAVYLAADTFILPGNTVDNPTNSVLSINGTHMRLYSIEQVKPPKAPER
;
A
#
# COMPACT_ATOMS: atom_id res chain seq x y z
N MET A 1 12.87 4.44 13.00
CA MET A 1 13.24 3.03 13.26
C MET A 1 12.63 2.23 12.11
N SER A 2 13.42 1.37 11.46
CA SER A 2 12.94 0.56 10.35
C SER A 2 12.13 -0.60 10.92
N GLU A 3 10.84 -0.66 10.59
CA GLU A 3 9.97 -1.79 10.90
C GLU A 3 10.59 -3.08 10.34
N ARG A 4 10.59 -4.15 11.13
CA ARG A 4 10.98 -5.49 10.71
C ARG A 4 9.75 -6.38 10.66
N ILE A 5 9.72 -7.27 9.69
CA ILE A 5 8.62 -8.20 9.48
C ILE A 5 9.18 -9.61 9.57
N PHE A 6 8.57 -10.44 10.40
CA PHE A 6 8.89 -11.85 10.52
C PHE A 6 7.64 -12.67 10.21
N LYS A 7 7.82 -13.83 9.59
CA LYS A 7 6.78 -14.84 9.44
C LYS A 7 7.11 -16.02 10.34
N MET A 8 6.16 -16.37 11.18
CA MET A 8 6.24 -17.51 12.08
C MET A 8 5.36 -18.63 11.52
N TYR A 9 5.98 -19.63 10.94
CA TYR A 9 5.30 -20.78 10.35
C TYR A 9 5.19 -21.91 11.38
N SER A 10 4.00 -22.46 11.54
CA SER A 10 3.76 -23.69 12.30
C SER A 10 3.02 -24.71 11.44
N PRO A 11 3.18 -26.01 11.69
CA PRO A 11 2.42 -27.01 10.96
C PRO A 11 0.92 -26.75 11.07
N LEU A 12 0.20 -27.14 10.02
CA LEU A 12 -1.26 -27.05 9.93
C LEU A 12 -1.79 -28.45 9.64
N THR A 13 -2.87 -28.82 10.31
CA THR A 13 -3.60 -30.07 10.05
C THR A 13 -5.07 -29.78 9.80
N GLY A 14 -5.80 -30.78 9.31
CA GLY A 14 -7.24 -30.66 9.13
C GLY A 14 -7.95 -32.00 9.10
N GLU A 15 -9.25 -31.95 9.29
CA GLU A 15 -10.16 -33.08 9.27
C GLU A 15 -11.21 -32.86 8.19
N LEU A 16 -11.25 -33.73 7.18
CA LEU A 16 -12.24 -33.65 6.11
C LEU A 16 -13.35 -34.69 6.34
N TYR A 17 -14.58 -34.20 6.40
CA TYR A 17 -15.80 -34.99 6.48
C TYR A 17 -16.45 -35.03 5.09
N GLN A 18 -16.28 -36.15 4.39
CA GLN A 18 -16.75 -36.32 3.01
C GLN A 18 -18.28 -36.25 2.89
N ALA A 19 -18.77 -35.68 1.79
CA ALA A 19 -20.20 -35.65 1.49
C ALA A 19 -20.70 -37.03 0.99
N GLY A 20 -21.34 -37.83 1.86
CA GLY A 20 -21.92 -39.14 1.52
C GLY A 20 -23.29 -39.38 2.17
N GLU A 21 -24.26 -39.80 1.35
CA GLU A 21 -25.66 -40.05 1.70
C GLU A 21 -25.82 -41.12 2.80
N TYR A 22 -26.69 -40.85 3.77
CA TYR A 22 -27.15 -41.71 4.89
C TYR A 22 -26.25 -41.78 6.13
N GLU A 23 -26.71 -41.04 7.16
CA GLU A 23 -26.58 -41.27 8.61
C GLU A 23 -25.22 -41.77 9.16
N TYR A 24 -24.47 -40.83 9.76
CA TYR A 24 -23.54 -40.95 10.89
C TYR A 24 -22.76 -42.27 11.07
N GLU A 25 -21.45 -42.26 10.75
CA GLU A 25 -20.31 -42.52 11.66
C GLU A 25 -19.01 -42.90 10.89
N ASP A 26 -17.93 -42.16 11.21
CA ASP A 26 -16.55 -42.65 11.32
C ASP A 26 -15.63 -42.81 10.08
N SER A 27 -15.69 -41.95 9.07
CA SER A 27 -14.50 -41.73 8.21
C SER A 27 -14.13 -40.27 8.15
N VAL A 28 -13.31 -39.85 9.11
CA VAL A 28 -12.58 -38.58 9.07
C VAL A 28 -11.25 -38.85 8.40
N ASP A 29 -11.02 -38.18 7.28
CA ASP A 29 -9.69 -38.17 6.69
C ASP A 29 -8.88 -37.06 7.37
N GLU A 30 -7.78 -37.42 8.03
CA GLU A 30 -6.82 -36.47 8.59
C GLU A 30 -5.85 -36.00 7.49
N TYR A 31 -5.68 -34.69 7.39
CA TYR A 31 -4.86 -34.03 6.39
C TYR A 31 -3.69 -33.30 7.05
N ASN A 32 -2.50 -33.50 6.51
CA ASN A 32 -1.35 -32.66 6.82
C ASN A 32 -1.24 -31.46 5.86
N GLY A 33 -0.36 -30.50 6.15
CA GLY A 33 -0.19 -29.29 5.32
C GLY A 33 0.04 -29.53 3.82
N GLU A 34 0.67 -30.64 3.40
CA GLU A 34 0.82 -30.98 1.97
C GLU A 34 -0.53 -31.36 1.34
N GLU A 35 -1.33 -32.12 2.07
CA GLU A 35 -2.63 -32.61 1.63
C GLU A 35 -3.68 -31.50 1.65
N LEU A 36 -3.51 -30.46 2.48
CA LEU A 36 -4.39 -29.28 2.53
C LEU A 36 -4.20 -28.32 1.35
N LEU A 37 -3.16 -28.49 0.52
CA LEU A 37 -2.87 -27.58 -0.61
C LEU A 37 -4.03 -27.37 -1.60
N PRO A 38 -4.82 -28.39 -1.99
CA PRO A 38 -5.96 -28.20 -2.88
C PRO A 38 -7.01 -27.22 -2.33
N TYR A 39 -7.15 -27.16 -1.00
CA TYR A 39 -8.12 -26.32 -0.29
C TYR A 39 -7.52 -24.98 0.16
N ALA A 40 -6.25 -24.69 -0.16
CA ALA A 40 -5.53 -23.53 0.38
C ALA A 40 -6.27 -22.20 0.20
N LYS A 41 -6.97 -22.01 -0.93
CA LYS A 41 -7.76 -20.79 -1.18
C LYS A 41 -8.98 -20.66 -0.26
N ASP A 42 -9.68 -21.76 -0.02
CA ASP A 42 -10.87 -21.77 0.84
C ASP A 42 -10.45 -21.59 2.31
N ILE A 43 -9.36 -22.23 2.71
CA ILE A 43 -8.75 -22.05 4.03
C ILE A 43 -8.28 -20.60 4.22
N GLU A 44 -7.55 -20.03 3.26
CA GLU A 44 -7.10 -18.63 3.31
C GLU A 44 -8.29 -17.67 3.46
N LYS A 45 -9.34 -17.89 2.68
CA LYS A 45 -10.57 -17.09 2.75
C LYS A 45 -11.26 -17.22 4.11
N ALA A 46 -11.37 -18.42 4.66
CA ALA A 46 -11.98 -18.67 5.96
C ALA A 46 -11.18 -18.02 7.10
N VAL A 47 -9.86 -18.22 7.12
CA VAL A 47 -8.95 -17.61 8.09
C VAL A 47 -9.04 -16.09 8.01
N LYS A 48 -8.97 -15.52 6.81
CA LYS A 48 -9.09 -14.08 6.61
C LYS A 48 -10.42 -13.53 7.13
N ALA A 49 -11.54 -14.19 6.81
CA ALA A 49 -12.85 -13.78 7.29
C ALA A 49 -12.97 -13.82 8.81
N TYR A 50 -12.36 -14.82 9.46
CA TYR A 50 -12.33 -14.93 10.92
C TYR A 50 -11.44 -13.86 11.57
N THR A 51 -10.26 -13.63 11.00
CA THR A 51 -9.32 -12.59 11.43
C THR A 51 -9.93 -11.19 11.29
N ASP A 52 -10.57 -10.89 10.17
CA ASP A 52 -11.21 -9.58 9.89
C ASP A 52 -12.43 -9.29 10.80
N ASN A 53 -13.02 -10.30 11.45
CA ASN A 53 -14.19 -10.13 12.34
C ASN A 53 -13.81 -9.75 13.78
N GLY A 54 -12.84 -8.83 13.94
CA GLY A 54 -12.43 -8.26 15.22
C GLY A 54 -11.22 -8.91 15.90
N THR A 55 -10.63 -9.96 15.31
CA THR A 55 -9.44 -10.66 15.83
C THR A 55 -8.15 -10.34 15.04
N GLU A 56 -8.17 -9.27 14.25
CA GLU A 56 -7.13 -8.85 13.29
C GLU A 56 -5.71 -8.66 13.82
N ASP A 57 -5.57 -8.60 15.15
CA ASP A 57 -4.30 -8.36 15.82
C ASP A 57 -4.31 -9.01 17.21
N LEU A 58 -3.59 -10.11 17.36
CA LEU A 58 -3.49 -10.84 18.62
C LEU A 58 -2.78 -10.02 19.70
N MET A 59 -2.00 -8.99 19.35
CA MET A 59 -1.40 -8.10 20.36
C MET A 59 -2.42 -7.43 21.28
N LYS A 60 -3.68 -7.29 20.83
CA LYS A 60 -4.77 -6.76 21.67
C LYS A 60 -4.99 -7.57 22.95
N TYR A 61 -4.68 -8.86 22.92
CA TYR A 61 -4.89 -9.79 24.04
C TYR A 61 -3.61 -10.10 24.81
N PHE A 62 -2.46 -9.55 24.40
CA PHE A 62 -1.18 -9.81 25.04
C PHE A 62 -0.98 -8.90 26.28
N TYR A 63 -0.83 -9.50 27.48
CA TYR A 63 -0.65 -8.75 28.74
C TYR A 63 0.62 -9.09 29.54
N GLU A 64 1.46 -10.01 29.06
CA GLU A 64 2.47 -10.70 29.88
C GLU A 64 3.87 -10.05 29.90
N SER A 65 4.11 -9.03 29.07
CA SER A 65 5.41 -8.36 28.99
C SER A 65 5.32 -6.95 28.43
N GLU A 66 5.74 -5.96 29.21
CA GLU A 66 5.85 -4.58 28.76
C GLU A 66 6.91 -4.41 27.66
N TYR A 67 7.97 -5.25 27.66
CA TYR A 67 8.96 -5.25 26.58
C TYR A 67 8.31 -5.67 25.25
N ILE A 68 7.56 -6.76 25.24
CA ILE A 68 6.90 -7.24 24.00
C ILE A 68 5.82 -6.27 23.54
N LYS A 69 5.00 -5.72 24.45
CA LYS A 69 4.00 -4.69 24.10
C LYS A 69 4.62 -3.44 23.48
N LYS A 70 5.85 -3.10 23.88
CA LYS A 70 6.53 -1.90 23.38
C LYS A 70 7.11 -2.13 21.98
N HIS A 71 7.63 -3.32 21.72
CA HIS A 71 8.43 -3.61 20.52
C HIS A 71 7.71 -4.40 19.43
N VAL A 72 6.63 -5.12 19.77
CA VAL A 72 5.77 -5.81 18.80
C VAL A 72 4.59 -4.90 18.45
N LEU A 73 4.53 -4.51 17.18
CA LEU A 73 3.54 -3.59 16.63
C LEU A 73 2.24 -4.30 16.22
N ARG A 74 2.34 -5.53 15.71
CA ARG A 74 1.18 -6.32 15.24
C ARG A 74 1.48 -7.82 15.17
N LEU A 75 0.47 -8.63 15.47
CA LEU A 75 0.47 -10.10 15.29
C LEU A 75 -0.76 -10.53 14.51
N VAL A 76 -0.60 -10.92 13.25
CA VAL A 76 -1.72 -11.27 12.36
C VAL A 76 -1.65 -12.75 11.94
N PRO A 77 -2.58 -13.60 12.42
CA PRO A 77 -2.71 -14.98 11.95
C PRO A 77 -3.21 -15.06 10.51
N SER A 78 -2.70 -16.03 9.78
CA SER A 78 -2.95 -16.32 8.37
C SER A 78 -2.53 -17.76 8.04
N VAL A 79 -2.67 -18.17 6.78
CA VAL A 79 -2.06 -19.39 6.25
C VAL A 79 -1.23 -19.05 5.03
N GLU A 80 -0.13 -19.77 4.81
CA GLU A 80 0.74 -19.56 3.66
C GLU A 80 1.30 -20.88 3.12
N VAL A 81 1.48 -20.94 1.79
CA VAL A 81 2.17 -22.05 1.15
C VAL A 81 3.67 -21.81 1.24
N TRP A 82 4.38 -22.70 1.92
CA TRP A 82 5.83 -22.65 2.09
C TRP A 82 6.42 -24.04 1.86
N ASN A 83 7.43 -24.15 0.99
CA ASN A 83 8.08 -25.41 0.62
C ASN A 83 7.13 -26.56 0.21
N GLY A 84 6.05 -26.23 -0.51
CA GLY A 84 5.10 -27.24 -1.03
C GLY A 84 4.16 -27.80 0.03
N ARG A 85 3.95 -27.10 1.15
CA ARG A 85 2.95 -27.44 2.17
C ARG A 85 2.25 -26.15 2.62
N LEU A 86 1.01 -26.26 3.06
CA LEU A 86 0.28 -25.18 3.71
C LEU A 86 0.66 -25.16 5.20
N TYR A 87 1.06 -23.97 5.68
CA TYR A 87 1.42 -23.74 7.07
C TYR A 87 0.46 -22.72 7.70
N GLY A 88 0.22 -22.86 9.00
CA GLY A 88 -0.25 -21.74 9.80
C GLY A 88 0.85 -20.69 9.85
N CYS A 89 0.52 -19.41 9.63
CA CYS A 89 1.49 -18.33 9.56
C CYS A 89 1.01 -17.15 10.40
N THR A 90 1.79 -16.73 11.40
CA THR A 90 1.59 -15.42 12.02
C THR A 90 2.60 -14.43 11.45
N THR A 91 2.10 -13.34 10.85
CA THR A 91 2.93 -12.18 10.50
C THR A 91 3.17 -11.33 11.73
N VAL A 92 4.44 -11.21 12.13
CA VAL A 92 4.90 -10.42 13.26
C VAL A 92 5.56 -9.15 12.74
N ARG A 93 5.09 -7.99 13.19
CA ARG A 93 5.69 -6.69 12.88
C ARG A 93 6.31 -6.12 14.14
N THR A 94 7.58 -5.73 14.07
CA THR A 94 8.33 -5.19 15.21
C THR A 94 9.08 -3.91 14.84
N ASP A 95 9.43 -3.10 15.83
CA ASP A 95 10.28 -1.92 15.62
C ASP A 95 11.79 -2.22 15.73
N GLU A 96 12.15 -3.41 16.22
CA GLU A 96 13.52 -3.94 16.33
C GLU A 96 13.56 -5.48 16.30
N ASP A 97 14.76 -6.09 16.37
CA ASP A 97 14.83 -7.52 16.73
C ASP A 97 14.45 -7.69 18.20
N LEU A 98 13.66 -8.71 18.50
CA LEU A 98 13.44 -9.08 19.88
C LEU A 98 14.67 -9.82 20.41
N SER A 99 15.00 -9.59 21.68
CA SER A 99 15.93 -10.48 22.40
C SER A 99 15.43 -11.93 22.40
N GLU A 100 16.33 -12.92 22.53
CA GLU A 100 15.95 -14.35 22.62
C GLU A 100 14.84 -14.61 23.66
N PRO A 101 14.89 -14.10 24.91
CA PRO A 101 13.79 -14.28 25.87
C PRO A 101 12.47 -13.60 25.44
N GLY A 102 12.57 -12.59 24.58
CA GLY A 102 11.41 -11.94 23.98
C GLY A 102 10.76 -12.83 22.92
N TRP A 103 11.56 -13.44 22.06
CA TRP A 103 11.09 -14.42 21.07
C TRP A 103 10.47 -15.65 21.74
N ASP A 104 11.12 -16.21 22.76
CA ASP A 104 10.59 -17.36 23.51
C ASP A 104 9.20 -17.05 24.08
N LYS A 105 9.06 -15.90 24.74
CA LYS A 105 7.76 -15.48 25.31
C LYS A 105 6.69 -15.23 24.23
N LEU A 106 7.07 -14.68 23.09
CA LEU A 106 6.15 -14.46 21.98
C LEU A 106 5.67 -15.78 21.36
N MET A 107 6.58 -16.75 21.22
CA MET A 107 6.28 -18.10 20.76
C MET A 107 5.35 -18.84 21.73
N ASP A 108 5.62 -18.77 23.04
CA ASP A 108 4.76 -19.36 24.07
C ASP A 108 3.34 -18.78 24.00
N TYR A 109 3.24 -17.45 23.89
CA TYR A 109 1.96 -16.77 23.73
C TYR A 109 1.22 -17.19 22.46
N LEU A 110 1.89 -17.22 21.31
CA LEU A 110 1.27 -17.62 20.05
C LEU A 110 0.87 -19.09 20.05
N SER A 111 1.66 -19.97 20.67
CA SER A 111 1.29 -21.37 20.86
C SER A 111 0.00 -21.47 21.69
N GLY A 112 -0.12 -20.72 22.78
CA GLY A 112 -1.35 -20.67 23.58
C GLY A 112 -2.55 -20.10 22.82
N GLN A 113 -2.31 -19.08 21.97
CA GLN A 113 -3.34 -18.55 21.09
C GLN A 113 -3.78 -19.56 20.03
N TYR A 114 -2.89 -20.41 19.53
CA TYR A 114 -3.25 -21.45 18.57
C TYR A 114 -3.93 -22.65 19.25
N SER A 115 -3.56 -23.01 20.48
CA SER A 115 -4.12 -24.16 21.20
C SER A 115 -5.46 -23.90 21.87
N ASP A 116 -5.62 -22.78 22.57
CA ASP A 116 -6.76 -22.53 23.50
C ASP A 116 -7.41 -21.15 23.29
N GLY A 117 -6.97 -20.41 22.28
CA GLY A 117 -7.38 -19.03 22.04
C GLY A 117 -8.04 -18.85 20.67
N TRP A 118 -7.34 -18.11 19.81
CA TRP A 118 -7.78 -17.85 18.45
C TRP A 118 -7.92 -19.13 17.61
N GLY A 119 -6.96 -20.06 17.73
CA GLY A 119 -6.93 -21.30 16.95
C GLY A 119 -8.04 -22.27 17.35
N GLU A 120 -8.21 -22.53 18.66
CA GLU A 120 -9.35 -23.31 19.20
C GLU A 120 -10.70 -22.71 18.78
N GLY A 121 -10.79 -21.38 18.79
CA GLY A 121 -11.93 -20.70 18.24
C GLY A 121 -12.13 -21.08 16.78
N PHE A 122 -11.14 -20.86 15.93
CA PHE A 122 -11.20 -21.07 14.49
C PHE A 122 -11.56 -22.52 14.11
N GLU A 123 -10.93 -23.52 14.74
CA GLU A 123 -11.09 -24.93 14.38
C GLU A 123 -12.52 -25.47 14.57
N GLN A 124 -13.37 -24.80 15.36
CA GLN A 124 -14.78 -25.16 15.53
C GLN A 124 -15.66 -24.73 14.35
N ARG A 125 -15.09 -24.19 13.28
CA ARG A 125 -15.83 -23.66 12.12
C ARG A 125 -15.58 -24.54 10.90
N GLU A 126 -16.67 -25.07 10.36
CA GLU A 126 -16.64 -25.79 9.10
C GLU A 126 -16.29 -24.88 7.92
N ILE A 127 -15.46 -25.40 7.02
CA ILE A 127 -15.18 -24.84 5.71
C ILE A 127 -15.83 -25.76 4.68
N GLU A 128 -16.87 -25.25 4.00
CA GLU A 128 -17.49 -25.97 2.88
C GLU A 128 -16.53 -26.03 1.70
N THR A 129 -16.16 -27.24 1.28
CA THR A 129 -15.33 -27.52 0.12
C THR A 129 -16.12 -28.34 -0.91
N GLU A 130 -15.54 -28.56 -2.10
CA GLU A 130 -16.16 -29.42 -3.11
C GLU A 130 -16.26 -30.89 -2.65
N ASP A 131 -15.38 -31.32 -1.75
CA ASP A 131 -15.24 -32.71 -1.30
C ASP A 131 -15.95 -33.00 0.05
N GLY A 132 -16.33 -31.96 0.81
CA GLY A 132 -16.97 -32.10 2.11
C GLY A 132 -16.80 -30.91 3.05
N LEU A 133 -17.02 -31.14 4.35
CA LEU A 133 -16.77 -30.16 5.40
C LEU A 133 -15.35 -30.34 5.95
N LEU A 134 -14.54 -29.30 5.83
CA LEU A 134 -13.16 -29.29 6.31
C LEU A 134 -13.06 -28.47 7.62
N TYR A 135 -12.45 -29.06 8.64
CA TYR A 135 -12.02 -28.35 9.85
C TYR A 135 -10.50 -28.25 9.83
N VAL A 136 -9.95 -27.12 10.26
CA VAL A 136 -8.51 -26.83 10.18
C VAL A 136 -7.97 -26.45 11.54
N HIS A 137 -6.87 -27.10 11.93
CA HIS A 137 -6.24 -26.96 13.23
C HIS A 137 -4.88 -26.27 13.09
N PHE A 138 -4.70 -25.22 13.89
CA PHE A 138 -3.45 -24.45 13.95
C PHE A 138 -2.47 -24.98 14.99
N TRP A 139 -2.87 -25.97 15.78
CA TRP A 139 -2.06 -26.54 16.85
C TRP A 139 -2.28 -28.05 16.95
N GLN A 140 -1.26 -28.75 17.42
CA GLN A 140 -1.32 -30.16 17.76
C GLN A 140 -0.37 -30.46 18.94
N ASP A 141 -0.62 -31.54 19.67
CA ASP A 141 0.11 -31.90 20.89
C ASP A 141 1.48 -32.57 20.63
N HIS A 142 1.84 -32.79 19.37
CA HIS A 142 3.08 -33.43 18.94
C HIS A 142 3.70 -32.69 17.74
N ASP A 143 5.04 -32.67 17.66
CA ASP A 143 5.79 -32.08 16.54
C ASP A 143 5.41 -30.62 16.18
N PHE A 144 4.88 -29.86 17.15
CA PHE A 144 4.53 -28.45 16.99
C PHE A 144 5.71 -27.55 17.37
N ASN A 145 6.20 -26.77 16.41
CA ASN A 145 7.17 -25.71 16.66
C ASN A 145 7.04 -24.61 15.59
N PHE A 146 7.41 -23.39 15.96
CA PHE A 146 7.50 -22.28 15.02
C PHE A 146 8.84 -22.28 14.29
N THR A 147 8.79 -22.09 12.97
CA THR A 147 9.93 -21.66 12.17
C THR A 147 9.81 -20.17 11.89
N VAL A 148 10.83 -19.40 12.26
CA VAL A 148 10.83 -17.94 12.07
C VAL A 148 11.67 -17.60 10.85
N GLU A 149 11.06 -16.92 9.88
CA GLU A 149 11.77 -16.27 8.79
C GLU A 149 11.63 -14.75 8.89
N GLU A 150 12.75 -14.04 8.95
CA GLU A 150 12.73 -12.60 8.72
C GLU A 150 12.42 -12.33 7.25
N VAL A 151 11.33 -11.60 7.01
CA VAL A 151 10.94 -11.16 5.69
C VAL A 151 11.41 -9.72 5.53
N THR A 152 12.43 -9.54 4.71
CA THR A 152 12.69 -8.23 4.15
C THR A 152 11.60 -7.95 3.11
N PRO A 153 10.79 -6.88 3.26
CA PRO A 153 9.80 -6.52 2.25
C PRO A 153 10.53 -6.40 0.90
N SER A 154 10.07 -7.13 -0.11
CA SER A 154 10.68 -7.04 -1.44
C SER A 154 10.62 -5.58 -1.89
N LYS A 155 11.77 -4.95 -2.10
CA LYS A 155 11.84 -3.57 -2.58
C LYS A 155 10.97 -3.42 -3.82
N LYS A 156 10.22 -2.32 -3.92
CA LYS A 156 9.42 -2.01 -5.12
C LYS A 156 10.34 -1.71 -6.30
N TYR A 157 11.41 -0.96 -6.04
CA TYR A 157 12.39 -0.56 -7.05
C TYR A 157 13.79 -0.46 -6.46
N GLU A 158 14.79 -0.48 -7.33
CA GLU A 158 16.18 -0.12 -7.04
C GLU A 158 16.53 1.23 -7.69
N ILE A 159 17.51 1.93 -7.12
CA ILE A 159 18.18 3.07 -7.75
C ILE A 159 19.40 2.51 -8.49
N THR A 160 19.44 2.73 -9.80
CA THR A 160 20.48 2.18 -10.69
C THR A 160 21.68 3.10 -10.78
N ASP A 161 22.80 2.62 -11.33
CA ASP A 161 23.97 3.47 -11.64
C ASP A 161 23.80 4.36 -12.90
N ILE A 162 22.58 4.45 -13.45
CA ILE A 162 22.30 5.28 -14.63
C ILE A 162 22.03 6.72 -14.17
N GLU A 163 23.09 7.52 -14.16
CA GLU A 163 23.06 8.94 -13.81
C GLU A 163 22.25 9.79 -14.79
N HIS A 164 21.62 10.84 -14.30
CA HIS A 164 20.97 11.84 -15.13
C HIS A 164 22.03 12.69 -15.88
N PRO A 165 21.92 12.91 -17.21
CA PRO A 165 22.98 13.52 -18.02
C PRO A 165 23.42 14.93 -17.60
N LYS A 166 22.56 15.67 -16.90
CA LYS A 166 22.84 17.04 -16.44
C LYS A 166 23.07 17.15 -14.94
N ASP A 167 22.80 16.09 -14.19
CA ASP A 167 22.86 16.11 -12.72
C ASP A 167 23.25 14.70 -12.21
N PRO A 168 24.55 14.43 -12.03
CA PRO A 168 25.05 13.13 -11.58
C PRO A 168 24.57 12.69 -10.19
N SER A 169 23.95 13.58 -9.40
CA SER A 169 23.37 13.19 -8.12
C SER A 169 22.06 12.41 -8.27
N LEU A 170 21.45 12.44 -9.46
CA LEU A 170 20.17 11.81 -9.76
C LEU A 170 20.37 10.56 -10.59
N HIS A 171 19.62 9.52 -10.26
CA HIS A 171 19.81 8.19 -10.81
C HIS A 171 18.47 7.59 -11.22
N ARG A 172 18.44 6.82 -12.31
CA ARG A 172 17.20 6.15 -12.73
C ARG A 172 16.77 5.09 -11.75
N ILE A 173 15.46 4.99 -11.54
CA ILE A 173 14.84 3.87 -10.85
C ILE A 173 14.58 2.69 -11.79
N ARG A 174 14.62 1.47 -11.26
CA ARG A 174 14.20 0.25 -11.95
C ARG A 174 13.26 -0.56 -11.08
N ALA A 175 12.11 -0.95 -11.62
CA ALA A 175 11.14 -1.78 -10.92
C ALA A 175 11.71 -3.17 -10.64
N LEU A 176 11.59 -3.65 -9.41
CA LEU A 176 12.01 -5.01 -9.00
C LEU A 176 10.81 -5.99 -8.98
N ARG A 177 9.61 -5.45 -8.92
CA ARG A 177 8.34 -6.17 -8.99
C ARG A 177 7.35 -5.43 -9.88
N ARG A 178 6.21 -6.03 -10.15
CA ARG A 178 5.11 -5.34 -10.85
C ARG A 178 4.55 -4.22 -9.96
N VAL A 179 4.44 -3.01 -10.52
CA VAL A 179 3.90 -1.81 -9.83
C VAL A 179 2.53 -1.42 -10.40
N SER A 180 2.36 -1.56 -11.72
CA SER A 180 1.10 -1.29 -12.42
C SER A 180 0.93 -2.24 -13.61
N GLU A 181 -0.14 -2.07 -14.38
CA GLU A 181 -0.32 -2.80 -15.65
C GLU A 181 0.81 -2.52 -16.64
N THR A 182 1.32 -1.28 -16.66
CA THR A 182 2.39 -0.81 -17.56
C THR A 182 3.79 -0.97 -17.00
N VAL A 183 3.95 -1.10 -15.67
CA VAL A 183 5.26 -1.18 -15.00
C VAL A 183 5.48 -2.58 -14.42
N GLY A 184 6.17 -3.42 -15.17
CA GLY A 184 6.61 -4.76 -14.75
C GLY A 184 8.05 -4.79 -14.22
N PRO A 185 8.50 -5.92 -13.65
CA PRO A 185 9.89 -6.11 -13.23
C PRO A 185 10.89 -5.77 -14.35
N GLY A 186 11.96 -5.06 -14.02
CA GLY A 186 12.99 -4.59 -14.96
C GLY A 186 12.69 -3.27 -15.68
N THR A 187 11.46 -2.74 -15.56
CA THR A 187 11.07 -1.48 -16.21
C THR A 187 11.82 -0.30 -15.60
N LEU A 188 12.43 0.54 -16.45
CA LEU A 188 13.07 1.79 -16.02
C LEU A 188 12.02 2.89 -15.83
N GLY A 189 12.19 3.69 -14.78
CA GLY A 189 11.41 4.90 -14.53
C GLY A 189 12.24 6.17 -14.73
N GLY A 190 11.76 7.25 -14.13
CA GLY A 190 12.48 8.54 -14.04
C GLY A 190 13.59 8.51 -12.99
N TYR A 191 13.96 9.68 -12.49
CA TYR A 191 15.15 9.87 -11.66
C TYR A 191 14.82 10.29 -10.24
N VAL A 192 15.59 9.74 -9.30
CA VAL A 192 15.56 10.10 -7.88
C VAL A 192 16.96 10.36 -7.35
N GLN A 193 17.05 11.07 -6.23
CA GLN A 193 18.31 11.28 -5.52
C GLN A 193 18.54 10.19 -4.45
N SER A 194 17.46 9.77 -3.77
CA SER A 194 17.48 8.74 -2.73
C SER A 194 16.19 7.94 -2.71
N GLU A 195 16.16 6.85 -1.93
CA GLU A 195 14.96 6.02 -1.76
C GLU A 195 13.81 6.76 -1.04
N GLU A 196 14.08 7.91 -0.42
CA GLU A 196 13.06 8.74 0.22
C GLU A 196 12.15 9.43 -0.81
N ASN A 197 12.63 9.65 -2.03
CA ASN A 197 11.92 10.45 -3.03
C ASN A 197 10.69 9.74 -3.65
N LEU A 198 10.67 8.41 -3.61
CA LEU A 198 9.56 7.60 -4.10
C LEU A 198 9.30 6.48 -3.09
N SER A 199 8.06 6.39 -2.60
CA SER A 199 7.64 5.35 -1.65
C SER A 199 8.04 3.95 -2.11
N GLN A 200 8.55 3.09 -1.22
CA GLN A 200 8.81 1.66 -1.49
C GLN A 200 7.56 0.79 -1.28
N GLU A 201 6.48 1.37 -0.74
CA GLU A 201 5.24 0.66 -0.48
C GLU A 201 4.54 0.25 -1.79
N ASN A 202 3.66 -0.75 -1.69
CA ASN A 202 2.78 -1.13 -2.78
C ASN A 202 1.59 -0.18 -2.89
N ASP A 203 1.88 1.10 -3.13
CA ASP A 203 0.93 2.22 -3.06
C ASP A 203 0.57 2.80 -4.44
N GLY A 204 0.98 2.16 -5.52
CA GLY A 204 0.73 2.61 -6.91
C GLY A 204 1.54 3.82 -7.36
N ALA A 205 2.32 4.46 -6.49
CA ALA A 205 3.14 5.61 -6.85
C ALA A 205 4.32 5.21 -7.73
N TRP A 206 4.58 6.01 -8.78
CA TRP A 206 5.67 5.79 -9.72
C TRP A 206 6.17 7.08 -10.39
N ILE A 207 7.42 7.07 -10.86
CA ILE A 207 8.02 8.18 -11.61
C ILE A 207 8.36 7.64 -13.00
N TYR A 208 7.72 8.18 -14.03
CA TYR A 208 7.83 7.75 -15.43
C TYR A 208 8.82 8.62 -16.22
N GLY A 209 9.30 8.08 -17.34
CA GLY A 209 10.01 8.85 -18.37
C GLY A 209 11.29 9.55 -17.89
N GLU A 210 11.34 10.87 -18.07
CA GLU A 210 12.45 11.74 -17.65
C GLU A 210 12.10 12.58 -16.41
N ALA A 211 11.00 12.25 -15.73
CA ALA A 211 10.57 13.01 -14.57
C ALA A 211 11.55 12.84 -13.40
N ILE A 212 11.60 13.86 -12.53
CA ILE A 212 12.55 13.94 -11.43
C ILE A 212 11.83 14.22 -10.12
N CYS A 213 12.13 13.42 -9.09
CA CYS A 213 11.84 13.76 -7.70
C CYS A 213 13.15 13.77 -6.90
N CYS A 214 13.49 14.87 -6.25
CA CYS A 214 14.77 15.03 -5.57
C CYS A 214 14.68 15.88 -4.30
N GLU A 215 15.80 16.09 -3.62
CA GLU A 215 15.86 16.77 -2.31
C GLU A 215 14.98 16.00 -1.30
N SER A 216 14.20 16.69 -0.46
CA SER A 216 13.27 16.06 0.50
C SER A 216 11.85 15.90 -0.06
N ALA A 217 11.66 16.01 -1.37
CA ALA A 217 10.35 15.79 -1.98
C ALA A 217 10.00 14.30 -2.01
N ILE A 218 8.69 13.99 -1.92
CA ILE A 218 8.19 12.62 -1.79
C ILE A 218 7.02 12.39 -2.75
N VAL A 219 7.05 11.26 -3.47
CA VAL A 219 5.93 10.74 -4.27
C VAL A 219 5.42 9.43 -3.65
N THR A 220 4.13 9.36 -3.31
CA THR A 220 3.54 8.23 -2.57
C THR A 220 2.03 8.09 -2.84
N LYS A 221 1.38 7.03 -2.35
CA LYS A 221 -0.08 6.84 -2.32
C LYS A 221 -0.79 7.10 -3.65
N GLY A 222 -0.25 6.56 -4.75
CA GLY A 222 -0.85 6.64 -6.08
C GLY A 222 -0.44 7.85 -6.90
N GLY A 223 0.20 8.85 -6.28
CA GLY A 223 0.72 10.01 -7.00
C GLY A 223 1.81 9.60 -7.99
N PHE A 224 1.87 10.24 -9.15
CA PHE A 224 2.88 9.93 -10.16
C PHE A 224 3.36 11.14 -10.94
N LEU A 225 4.57 11.01 -11.49
CA LEU A 225 5.22 12.02 -12.33
C LEU A 225 5.48 11.43 -13.71
N THR A 226 5.36 12.23 -14.77
CA THR A 226 5.70 11.83 -16.14
C THR A 226 6.40 12.96 -16.91
N ASP A 227 6.75 12.68 -18.16
CA ASP A 227 7.44 13.59 -19.09
C ASP A 227 8.74 14.16 -18.49
N HIS A 228 8.83 15.48 -18.34
CA HIS A 228 9.96 16.23 -17.80
C HIS A 228 9.58 16.97 -16.49
N ALA A 229 8.53 16.52 -15.81
CA ALA A 229 8.09 17.11 -14.55
C ALA A 229 9.21 17.05 -13.50
N ARG A 230 9.29 18.10 -12.66
CA ARG A 230 10.27 18.16 -11.56
C ARG A 230 9.59 18.48 -10.24
N VAL A 231 9.83 17.62 -9.26
CA VAL A 231 9.42 17.80 -7.87
C VAL A 231 10.66 17.91 -6.99
N SER A 232 10.75 18.99 -6.20
CA SER A 232 11.91 19.26 -5.34
C SER A 232 11.52 20.00 -4.05
N GLY A 233 12.50 20.39 -3.22
CA GLY A 233 12.26 20.98 -1.90
C GLY A 233 11.80 19.94 -0.89
N SER A 234 10.68 20.22 -0.23
CA SER A 234 9.96 19.33 0.69
C SER A 234 8.53 19.10 0.20
N ALA A 235 8.34 19.09 -1.13
CA ALA A 235 7.03 18.94 -1.72
C ALA A 235 6.49 17.51 -1.57
N LEU A 236 5.17 17.38 -1.44
CA LEU A 236 4.48 16.08 -1.32
C LEU A 236 3.53 15.88 -2.49
N ILE A 237 3.72 14.80 -3.23
CA ILE A 237 2.81 14.33 -4.28
C ILE A 237 2.15 13.03 -3.81
N SER A 238 0.83 13.02 -3.74
CA SER A 238 0.10 11.84 -3.27
C SER A 238 -1.33 11.75 -3.82
N GLY A 239 -2.00 10.63 -3.56
CA GLY A 239 -3.39 10.44 -3.95
C GLY A 239 -3.58 10.42 -5.47
N GLU A 240 -4.52 11.21 -5.95
CA GLU A 240 -4.89 11.33 -7.36
C GLU A 240 -4.08 12.45 -8.06
N ALA A 241 -2.89 12.75 -7.55
CA ALA A 241 -2.02 13.78 -8.09
C ALA A 241 -1.24 13.28 -9.31
N GLU A 242 -1.36 14.01 -10.42
CA GLU A 242 -0.70 13.69 -11.68
C GLU A 242 0.14 14.88 -12.13
N ILE A 243 1.47 14.73 -12.17
CA ILE A 243 2.37 15.82 -12.58
C ILE A 243 3.04 15.44 -13.90
N GLY A 244 2.89 16.26 -14.93
CA GLY A 244 3.39 15.97 -16.28
C GLY A 244 3.95 17.19 -17.01
N GLY A 245 4.26 17.03 -18.30
CA GLY A 245 4.88 18.08 -19.12
C GLY A 245 6.23 18.54 -18.57
N TYR A 246 6.37 19.85 -18.36
CA TYR A 246 7.52 20.52 -17.76
C TYR A 246 7.17 21.13 -16.40
N ALA A 247 6.08 20.65 -15.77
CA ALA A 247 5.56 21.23 -14.54
C ALA A 247 6.57 21.14 -13.40
N ARG A 248 6.49 22.12 -12.50
CA ARG A 248 7.39 22.23 -11.35
C ARG A 248 6.59 22.30 -10.06
N VAL A 249 6.86 21.38 -9.15
CA VAL A 249 6.34 21.42 -7.77
C VAL A 249 7.52 21.53 -6.80
N ARG A 250 7.56 22.58 -5.99
CA ARG A 250 8.73 22.83 -5.12
C ARG A 250 8.38 23.46 -3.78
N ASP A 251 9.39 23.69 -2.96
CA ASP A 251 9.28 24.24 -1.60
C ASP A 251 8.45 23.29 -0.70
N ARG A 252 7.43 23.74 0.03
CA ARG A 252 6.55 22.90 0.88
C ARG A 252 5.18 22.65 0.24
N ALA A 253 5.11 22.70 -1.10
CA ALA A 253 3.86 22.48 -1.81
C ALA A 253 3.31 21.06 -1.61
N ILE A 254 2.00 20.94 -1.50
CA ILE A 254 1.30 19.67 -1.35
C ILE A 254 0.31 19.52 -2.49
N VAL A 255 0.46 18.45 -3.28
CA VAL A 255 -0.49 18.07 -4.33
C VAL A 255 -1.02 16.69 -4.00
N THR A 256 -2.30 16.61 -3.62
CA THR A 256 -2.95 15.34 -3.23
C THR A 256 -4.05 14.89 -4.20
N GLY A 257 -4.34 15.70 -5.22
CA GLY A 257 -5.30 15.39 -6.25
C GLY A 257 -5.31 16.45 -7.34
N GLY A 258 -5.50 16.02 -8.58
CA GLY A 258 -5.55 16.88 -9.76
C GLY A 258 -4.30 16.82 -10.61
N THR A 259 -4.39 17.46 -11.77
CA THR A 259 -3.35 17.41 -12.79
C THR A 259 -2.59 18.74 -12.82
N VAL A 260 -1.26 18.67 -12.74
CA VAL A 260 -0.35 19.80 -12.94
C VAL A 260 0.52 19.50 -14.15
N GLN A 261 0.38 20.25 -15.23
CA GLN A 261 1.00 19.91 -16.52
C GLN A 261 1.59 21.13 -17.23
N GLU A 262 2.16 20.88 -18.41
CA GLU A 262 2.80 21.91 -19.25
C GLU A 262 3.88 22.68 -18.49
N ASN A 263 3.82 24.01 -18.37
CA ASN A 263 4.84 24.81 -17.68
C ASN A 263 4.36 25.33 -16.31
N ALA A 264 3.31 24.71 -15.75
CA ALA A 264 2.71 25.14 -14.50
C ALA A 264 3.69 25.05 -13.31
N LEU A 265 3.52 25.96 -12.35
CA LEU A 265 4.34 26.05 -11.15
C LEU A 265 3.47 26.00 -9.89
N VAL A 266 3.75 25.03 -9.02
CA VAL A 266 3.17 24.96 -7.66
C VAL A 266 4.31 25.10 -6.65
N CYS A 267 4.27 26.14 -5.81
CA CYS A 267 5.39 26.45 -4.92
C CYS A 267 4.98 27.15 -3.61
N GLY A 268 5.94 27.45 -2.74
CA GLY A 268 5.67 27.97 -1.40
C GLY A 268 5.01 26.93 -0.49
N GLU A 269 3.87 27.28 0.09
CA GLU A 269 3.02 26.38 0.91
C GLU A 269 1.70 26.06 0.19
N ALA A 270 1.74 26.06 -1.15
CA ALA A 270 0.56 25.80 -1.96
C ALA A 270 -0.05 24.43 -1.66
N VAL A 271 -1.38 24.35 -1.74
CA VAL A 271 -2.13 23.11 -1.58
C VAL A 271 -3.06 22.94 -2.78
N VAL A 272 -2.86 21.87 -3.54
CA VAL A 272 -3.73 21.45 -4.63
C VAL A 272 -4.35 20.11 -4.26
N ARG A 273 -5.67 20.06 -4.14
CA ARG A 273 -6.37 18.87 -3.63
C ARG A 273 -7.76 18.73 -4.23
N LYS A 274 -8.34 17.53 -4.13
CA LYS A 274 -9.76 17.37 -4.41
C LYS A 274 -10.65 18.14 -3.45
N ASN A 275 -11.85 18.50 -3.91
CA ASN A 275 -12.89 19.00 -3.04
C ASN A 275 -13.53 17.85 -2.25
N VAL A 276 -13.87 18.10 -0.98
CA VAL A 276 -14.37 17.05 -0.07
C VAL A 276 -15.81 16.65 -0.39
N ALA A 277 -16.63 17.56 -0.91
CA ALA A 277 -18.05 17.32 -1.16
C ALA A 277 -18.32 16.74 -2.55
N THR A 278 -17.59 17.22 -3.57
CA THR A 278 -17.81 16.84 -4.97
C THR A 278 -16.81 15.80 -5.47
N GLU A 279 -15.74 15.55 -4.71
CA GLU A 279 -14.58 14.75 -5.12
C GLU A 279 -13.85 15.27 -6.37
N ALA A 280 -14.29 16.39 -6.93
CA ALA A 280 -13.70 16.98 -8.11
C ALA A 280 -12.26 17.45 -7.85
N VAL A 281 -11.42 17.31 -8.87
CA VAL A 281 -9.99 17.64 -8.82
C VAL A 281 -9.64 18.87 -9.68
N PRO A 282 -8.63 19.66 -9.28
CA PRO A 282 -8.15 20.80 -10.07
C PRO A 282 -7.37 20.39 -11.33
N LEU A 283 -7.28 21.32 -12.27
CA LEU A 283 -6.34 21.30 -13.39
C LEU A 283 -5.49 22.58 -13.36
N VAL A 284 -4.18 22.44 -13.39
CA VAL A 284 -3.22 23.55 -13.46
C VAL A 284 -2.31 23.33 -14.66
N GLU A 285 -2.40 24.20 -15.65
CA GLU A 285 -1.73 24.03 -16.94
C GLU A 285 -1.14 25.34 -17.46
N GLU A 286 -0.56 25.30 -18.67
CA GLU A 286 0.15 26.39 -19.30
C GLU A 286 1.22 27.01 -18.38
N HIS A 287 1.08 28.28 -18.01
CA HIS A 287 2.05 29.02 -17.20
C HIS A 287 1.48 29.40 -15.82
N ALA A 288 0.41 28.73 -15.39
CA ALA A 288 -0.27 29.06 -14.15
C ALA A 288 0.64 28.81 -12.94
N THR A 289 0.60 29.74 -11.98
CA THR A 289 1.40 29.69 -10.75
C THR A 289 0.49 29.63 -9.52
N VAL A 290 0.63 28.58 -8.73
CA VAL A 290 -0.12 28.36 -7.49
C VAL A 290 0.81 28.47 -6.29
N MET A 291 0.52 29.42 -5.41
CA MET A 291 1.17 29.65 -4.11
C MET A 291 0.19 29.59 -2.93
N GLY A 292 -1.12 29.52 -3.22
CA GLY A 292 -2.21 29.39 -2.24
C GLY A 292 -2.90 28.02 -2.33
N THR A 293 -4.18 27.97 -1.97
CA THR A 293 -4.98 26.72 -2.01
C THR A 293 -5.89 26.69 -3.22
N VAL A 294 -5.89 25.57 -3.95
CA VAL A 294 -6.80 25.29 -5.07
C VAL A 294 -7.48 23.94 -4.84
N ALA A 295 -8.82 23.92 -4.91
CA ALA A 295 -9.58 22.69 -4.72
C ALA A 295 -10.88 22.63 -5.53
N GLY A 296 -11.30 21.41 -5.86
CA GLY A 296 -12.50 21.18 -6.68
C GLY A 296 -12.25 21.35 -8.17
N ALA A 297 -13.33 21.40 -8.96
CA ALA A 297 -13.27 21.60 -10.40
C ALA A 297 -12.85 23.05 -10.75
N VAL A 298 -11.58 23.37 -10.53
CA VAL A 298 -10.94 24.67 -10.79
C VAL A 298 -9.83 24.47 -11.81
N TYR A 299 -9.98 25.09 -12.98
CA TYR A 299 -9.07 24.93 -14.12
C TYR A 299 -8.31 26.24 -14.30
N LEU A 300 -7.01 26.22 -14.04
CA LEU A 300 -6.11 27.36 -14.10
C LEU A 300 -5.20 27.24 -15.33
N ALA A 301 -5.17 28.26 -16.18
CA ALA A 301 -4.37 28.31 -17.40
C ALA A 301 -3.79 29.71 -17.65
N ALA A 302 -3.02 29.88 -18.72
CA ALA A 302 -2.26 31.08 -19.04
C ALA A 302 -1.42 31.56 -17.84
N ASP A 303 -1.22 32.88 -17.70
CA ASP A 303 -0.45 33.48 -16.62
C ASP A 303 -1.31 33.75 -15.36
N THR A 304 -2.12 32.77 -14.94
CA THR A 304 -2.93 32.91 -13.71
C THR A 304 -2.08 32.72 -12.45
N PHE A 305 -2.32 33.54 -11.43
CA PHE A 305 -1.62 33.46 -10.14
C PHE A 305 -2.60 33.28 -8.98
N ILE A 306 -2.37 32.26 -8.15
CA ILE A 306 -3.05 32.12 -6.85
C ILE A 306 -2.04 32.43 -5.75
N LEU A 307 -2.16 33.60 -5.13
CA LEU A 307 -1.19 34.08 -4.14
C LEU A 307 -1.30 33.36 -2.79
N PRO A 308 -0.23 33.39 -1.96
CA PRO A 308 -0.28 32.84 -0.60
C PRO A 308 -1.46 33.40 0.22
N GLY A 309 -2.04 32.55 1.06
CA GLY A 309 -3.20 32.91 1.90
C GLY A 309 -4.53 33.02 1.16
N ASN A 310 -4.56 32.85 -0.17
CA ASN A 310 -5.79 32.81 -0.95
C ASN A 310 -6.23 31.37 -1.21
N THR A 311 -7.54 31.15 -1.23
CA THR A 311 -8.16 29.86 -1.50
C THR A 311 -9.16 30.01 -2.64
N VAL A 312 -9.00 29.19 -3.68
CA VAL A 312 -10.00 29.00 -4.73
C VAL A 312 -10.50 27.56 -4.62
N ASP A 313 -11.63 27.39 -3.93
CA ASP A 313 -12.29 26.10 -3.76
C ASP A 313 -13.66 26.17 -4.44
N ASN A 314 -13.89 25.30 -5.43
CA ASN A 314 -15.18 25.20 -6.12
C ASN A 314 -15.93 23.94 -5.65
N PRO A 315 -16.91 24.08 -4.73
CA PRO A 315 -17.67 22.96 -4.17
C PRO A 315 -18.87 22.56 -5.04
N THR A 316 -18.86 22.87 -6.33
CA THR A 316 -19.98 22.60 -7.25
C THR A 316 -19.54 21.63 -8.35
N ASN A 317 -20.52 21.01 -9.01
CA ASN A 317 -20.28 20.15 -10.19
C ASN A 317 -20.08 20.96 -11.48
N SER A 318 -19.94 22.29 -11.39
CA SER A 318 -19.56 23.14 -12.53
C SER A 318 -18.05 23.35 -12.54
N VAL A 319 -17.46 23.65 -13.69
CA VAL A 319 -16.02 23.94 -13.79
C VAL A 319 -15.80 25.44 -13.70
N LEU A 320 -15.01 25.88 -12.72
CA LEU A 320 -14.52 27.25 -12.62
C LEU A 320 -13.21 27.36 -13.41
N SER A 321 -13.28 27.97 -14.58
CA SER A 321 -12.11 28.22 -15.42
C SER A 321 -11.58 29.63 -15.17
N ILE A 322 -10.29 29.73 -14.88
CA ILE A 322 -9.55 30.98 -14.74
C ILE A 322 -8.40 30.94 -15.74
N ASN A 323 -8.48 31.78 -16.77
CA ASN A 323 -7.47 31.90 -17.81
C ASN A 323 -6.97 33.34 -17.87
N GLY A 324 -5.78 33.57 -17.31
CA GLY A 324 -5.23 34.91 -17.08
C GLY A 324 -6.15 35.76 -16.21
N THR A 325 -6.73 36.80 -16.80
CA THR A 325 -7.67 37.73 -16.13
C THR A 325 -9.14 37.36 -16.30
N HIS A 326 -9.45 36.29 -17.04
CA HIS A 326 -10.82 35.91 -17.34
C HIS A 326 -11.26 34.73 -16.47
N MET A 327 -12.38 34.92 -15.76
CA MET A 327 -12.99 33.88 -14.94
C MET A 327 -14.38 33.55 -15.48
N ARG A 328 -14.67 32.27 -15.69
CA ARG A 328 -15.96 31.77 -16.16
C ARG A 328 -16.34 30.47 -15.47
N LEU A 329 -17.65 30.27 -15.32
CA LEU A 329 -18.22 29.01 -14.83
C LEU A 329 -18.85 28.27 -16.01
N TYR A 330 -18.49 27.01 -16.19
CA TYR A 330 -19.00 26.13 -17.24
C TYR A 330 -19.76 24.95 -16.63
N SER A 331 -20.77 24.43 -17.35
CA SER A 331 -21.29 23.10 -17.04
C SER A 331 -20.20 22.06 -17.34
N ILE A 332 -20.09 21.00 -16.55
CA ILE A 332 -19.07 19.96 -16.75
C ILE A 332 -19.15 19.31 -18.13
N GLU A 333 -20.34 19.21 -18.70
CA GLU A 333 -20.58 18.67 -20.06
C GLU A 333 -19.97 19.54 -21.17
N GLN A 334 -19.70 20.82 -20.88
CA GLN A 334 -19.14 21.77 -21.84
C GLN A 334 -17.61 21.77 -21.84
N VAL A 335 -16.99 21.14 -20.84
CA VAL A 335 -15.55 21.16 -20.66
C VAL A 335 -14.99 19.80 -21.04
N LYS A 336 -14.03 19.82 -21.97
CA LYS A 336 -13.31 18.60 -22.32
C LYS A 336 -12.52 18.14 -21.08
N PRO A 337 -12.59 16.86 -20.70
CA PRO A 337 -11.76 16.35 -19.62
C PRO A 337 -10.28 16.61 -19.92
N PRO A 338 -9.47 16.89 -18.89
CA PRO A 338 -8.03 17.06 -19.05
C PRO A 338 -7.47 15.85 -19.79
N LYS A 339 -6.55 16.07 -20.73
CA LYS A 339 -5.81 14.96 -21.32
C LYS A 339 -4.95 14.37 -20.19
N ALA A 340 -5.18 13.11 -19.84
CA ALA A 340 -4.35 12.43 -18.85
C ALA A 340 -2.89 12.43 -19.34
N PRO A 341 -1.92 12.65 -18.45
CA PRO A 341 -0.51 12.51 -18.80
C PRO A 341 -0.23 11.08 -19.27
N GLU A 342 0.60 10.91 -20.30
CA GLU A 342 0.93 9.58 -20.82
C GLU A 342 1.79 8.83 -19.79
N ARG A 343 1.37 7.60 -19.45
CA ARG A 343 2.03 6.69 -18.49
C ARG A 343 2.86 5.66 -19.23
#